data_AF-D1JEH7-F1
#
_entry.id   AF-D1JEH7-F1
#
_cell.length_a   1.000
_cell.length_b   1.000
_cell.length_c   1.000
_cell.angle_alpha   90.00
_cell.angle_beta   90.00
_cell.angle_gamma   90.00
#
_symmetry.space_group_name_H-M   'P 1'
#
loop_
_entity.id
_entity.type
_entity.pdbx_description
1 polymer ?
#
loop_
_entity_poly.entity_id
_entity_poly.type
_entity_poly.pdbx_seq_one_letter_code
_entity_poly.pdbx_strand_id
1 'polypeptide(L)' 'MADELEELVKQIKAKDLKDEAKKRGIKTSCVKKIDIAKQLPREVVEELSSKK' A
#
# COMPACT_ATOMS: atom_id res chain seq x y z
N MET A 1 1.92 10.10 -14.20
CA MET A 1 1.55 8.71 -13.85
C MET A 1 2.28 8.16 -12.62
N ALA A 2 3.18 8.91 -11.95
CA ALA A 2 3.73 8.51 -10.65
C ALA A 2 2.87 8.99 -9.46
N ASP A 3 2.12 10.08 -9.63
CA ASP A 3 1.29 10.70 -8.58
C ASP A 3 0.07 9.89 -8.13
N GLU A 4 -0.55 9.11 -9.03
CA GLU A 4 -1.77 8.35 -8.67
C GLU A 4 -1.51 7.35 -7.54
N LEU A 5 -0.37 6.64 -7.60
CA LEU A 5 0.01 5.70 -6.54
C LEU A 5 0.28 6.43 -5.22
N GLU A 6 0.90 7.61 -5.27
CA GLU A 6 1.16 8.43 -4.09
C GLU A 6 -0.12 8.92 -3.43
N GLU A 7 -1.09 9.37 -4.22
CA GLU A 7 -2.39 9.80 -3.72
C GLU A 7 -3.17 8.64 -3.10
N LEU A 8 -3.22 7.50 -3.79
CA LEU A 8 -3.86 6.29 -3.25
C LEU A 8 -3.24 5.89 -1.91
N VAL A 9 -1.91 5.86 -1.82
CA VAL A 9 -1.18 5.48 -0.61
C VAL A 9 -1.35 6.48 0.53
N LYS A 10 -1.56 7.77 0.23
CA LYS A 10 -1.90 8.78 1.24
C LYS A 10 -3.30 8.56 1.83
N GLN A 11 -4.26 8.12 1.02
CA GLN A 11 -5.61 7.78 1.47
C GLN A 11 -5.64 6.46 2.28
N ILE A 12 -4.72 5.53 2.00
CA ILE A 12 -4.67 4.23 2.67
C ILE A 12 -4.09 4.33 4.09
N LYS A 13 -4.77 3.69 5.04
CA LYS A 13 -4.25 3.51 6.40
C LYS A 13 -2.96 2.70 6.36
N ALA A 14 -1.96 3.19 7.11
CA ALA A 14 -0.66 2.53 7.27
C ALA A 14 -0.78 1.04 7.63
N LYS A 15 -1.78 0.74 8.46
CA LYS A 15 -1.98 -0.55 9.08
C LYS A 15 -2.48 -1.56 8.06
N ASP A 16 -3.51 -1.21 7.29
CA ASP A 16 -4.08 -2.04 6.22
C ASP A 16 -3.04 -2.37 5.15
N LEU A 17 -2.30 -1.36 4.69
CA LEU A 17 -1.23 -1.55 3.70
C LEU A 17 -0.14 -2.51 4.22
N LYS A 18 0.24 -2.37 5.50
CA LYS A 18 1.23 -3.25 6.13
C LYS A 18 0.68 -4.66 6.38
N ASP A 19 -0.60 -4.79 6.72
CA ASP A 19 -1.23 -6.08 6.99
C ASP A 19 -1.32 -6.92 5.71
N GLU A 20 -1.76 -6.29 4.62
CA GLU A 20 -1.83 -6.90 3.29
C GLU A 20 -0.45 -7.31 2.77
N ALA A 21 0.53 -6.44 2.95
CA ALA A 21 1.92 -6.74 2.63
C ALA A 21 2.46 -7.92 3.47
N LYS A 22 2.15 -7.96 4.76
CA LYS A 22 2.58 -9.03 5.66
C LYS A 22 1.92 -10.37 5.32
N LYS A 23 0.64 -10.37 4.93
CA LYS A 23 -0.06 -11.57 4.43
C LYS A 23 0.61 -12.16 3.19
N ARG A 24 1.21 -11.30 2.36
CA ARG A 24 1.94 -11.69 1.14
C ARG A 24 3.43 -11.99 1.39
N GLY A 25 3.89 -11.92 2.64
CA GLY A 25 5.29 -12.17 3.01
C GLY A 25 6.24 -11.01 2.72
N ILE A 26 5.71 -9.82 2.42
CA ILE A 26 6.50 -8.62 2.16
C ILE A 26 7.01 -8.05 3.49
N LYS A 27 8.31 -7.74 3.57
CA LYS A 27 8.90 -7.10 4.75
C LYS A 27 8.40 -5.67 4.88
N THR A 28 7.66 -5.40 5.95
CA THR A 28 7.10 -4.08 6.27
C THR A 28 7.88 -3.31 7.34
N SER A 29 8.96 -3.90 7.86
CA SER A 29 9.87 -3.23 8.80
C SER A 29 10.81 -2.28 8.08
N CYS A 30 10.94 -1.04 8.61
CA CYS A 30 11.81 0.03 8.10
C CYS A 30 11.58 0.51 6.65
N VAL A 31 10.52 0.06 5.98
CA VAL A 31 10.17 0.51 4.62
C VAL A 31 9.09 1.59 4.63
N LYS A 32 9.17 2.52 3.68
CA LYS A 32 8.16 3.58 3.49
C LYS A 32 6.85 2.95 3.02
N LYS A 33 5.72 3.58 3.35
CA LYS A 33 4.40 3.12 2.88
C LYS A 33 4.33 3.01 1.35
N ILE A 34 4.90 3.98 0.63
CA ILE A 34 4.94 3.92 -0.82
C ILE A 34 5.77 2.76 -1.35
N ASP A 35 6.82 2.38 -0.63
CA ASP A 35 7.66 1.26 -1.04
C ASP A 35 6.89 -0.05 -0.90
N ILE A 36 6.15 -0.20 0.20
CA ILE A 36 5.20 -1.32 0.39
C ILE A 36 4.14 -1.32 -0.72
N ALA A 37 3.57 -0.16 -1.05
CA ALA A 37 2.55 -0.07 -2.08
C ALA A 37 3.08 -0.38 -3.49
N LYS A 38 4.33 -0.02 -3.78
CA LYS A 38 5.02 -0.41 -5.02
C LYS A 38 5.29 -1.91 -5.11
N GLN A 39 5.44 -2.58 -3.97
CA GLN A 39 5.59 -4.03 -3.89
C GLN A 39 4.24 -4.77 -3.92
N LEU A 40 3.13 -4.06 -3.73
CA LEU A 40 1.78 -4.60 -3.84
C LEU A 40 1.23 -4.44 -5.27
N PRO A 41 0.35 -5.34 -5.72
CA PRO A 41 -0.36 -5.15 -6.98
C PRO A 41 -1.22 -3.89 -6.93
N ARG A 42 -1.32 -3.19 -8.05
CA ARG A 42 -2.05 -1.92 -8.13
C ARG A 42 -3.53 -2.07 -7.75
N GLU A 43 -4.19 -3.15 -8.19
CA GLU A 43 -5.57 -3.48 -7.81
C GLU A 43 -5.76 -3.50 -6.28
N VAL A 44 -4.79 -4.06 -5.55
CA VAL A 44 -4.85 -4.17 -4.09
C VAL A 44 -4.70 -2.81 -3.43
N VAL A 45 -3.81 -1.97 -3.94
CA VAL A 45 -3.63 -0.59 -3.46
C VAL A 45 -4.90 0.22 -3.72
N GLU A 46 -5.54 0.06 -4.88
CA GLU A 46 -6.81 0.72 -5.23
C GLU A 46 -7.98 0.24 -4.36
N GLU A 47 -8.10 -1.07 -4.11
CA GLU A 47 -9.12 -1.63 -3.20
C GLU A 47 -8.93 -1.13 -1.77
N LEU A 48 -7.69 -1.11 -1.28
CA LEU A 48 -7.36 -0.59 0.06
C LEU A 48 -7.61 0.91 0.17
N SER A 49 -7.44 1.66 -0.93
CA SER A 49 -7.71 3.11 -0.98
C SER A 49 -9.21 3.39 -1.00
N SER A 50 -9.98 2.50 -1.62
CA SER A 50 -11.44 2.58 -1.70
C SER A 50 -12.16 2.08 -0.43
N LYS A 51 -11.49 1.26 0.39
CA LYS A 51 -11.95 0.88 1.74
C LYS A 51 -11.78 2.05 2.71
N LYS A 52 -12.74 2.96 2.73
CA LYS A 52 -12.77 4.12 3.64
C LYS A 52 -13.26 3.74 5.04
#